data_AF-A0A517ZML1-F1
#
_entry.id   AF-A0A517ZML1-F1
#
_cell.length_a   1.000
_cell.length_b   1.000
_cell.length_c   1.000
_cell.angle_alpha   90.00
_cell.angle_beta   90.00
_cell.angle_gamma   90.00
#
_symmetry.space_group_name_H-M   'P 1'
#
loop_
_entity.id
_entity.type
_entity.pdbx_description
1 polymer ?
#
loop_
_entity_poly.entity_id
_entity_poly.type
_entity_poly.pdbx_seq_one_letter_code
_entity_poly.pdbx_strand_id
1 'polypeptide(L)'
;MLIAVVLLIGGGALMVWLPYHRNQVVMAEIEKLGGRAVTEIVRPAWIPDAIDDQYLAVFERVCWIDLFDTQVTDAGLECLRGLTNLETLLLNSTQVSDAGLEHLQALTNLVDFSLADTQVSDAGLIHLRKLNNLDYLSLDSTQVTDAGLEHLRRQTKLTVLDLDDTQVSDAGLKHLRGLTTLRVVWLRNTQVSNAGLEHLRELINVNRLSLTNTQISDVGLEHLKGLTNLESLSLDSTRVSDVGLEHLQGLTNLQRLFLFKTNVTNAGIKKLQKALPDCEIEWTPPSE
;
A
#
# COMPACT_ATOMS: atom_id res chain seq x y z
N MET A 1 -33.81 -11.34 42.07
CA MET A 1 -32.41 -11.78 41.81
C MET A 1 -32.27 -12.71 40.60
N LEU A 2 -33.22 -13.61 40.31
CA LEU A 2 -33.15 -14.50 39.14
C LEU A 2 -33.25 -13.78 37.76
N ILE A 3 -34.06 -12.72 37.65
CA ILE A 3 -34.21 -11.96 36.39
C ILE A 3 -32.95 -11.15 36.05
N ALA A 4 -32.20 -10.70 37.06
CA ALA A 4 -30.92 -10.02 36.85
C ALA A 4 -29.82 -10.98 36.35
N VAL A 5 -29.81 -12.24 36.81
CA VAL A 5 -28.85 -13.26 36.37
C VAL A 5 -29.16 -13.76 34.95
N VAL A 6 -30.44 -13.90 34.57
CA VAL A 6 -30.83 -14.27 33.20
C VAL A 6 -30.60 -13.12 32.21
N LEU A 7 -30.76 -11.85 32.62
CA LEU A 7 -30.41 -10.69 31.78
C LEU A 7 -28.89 -10.45 31.69
N LEU A 8 -28.12 -10.76 32.74
CA LEU A 8 -26.65 -10.73 32.69
C LEU A 8 -26.08 -11.86 31.82
N ILE A 9 -26.65 -13.07 31.90
CA ILE A 9 -26.27 -14.19 31.02
C ILE A 9 -26.77 -13.95 29.59
N GLY A 10 -27.98 -13.46 29.40
CA GLY A 10 -28.54 -13.17 28.06
C GLY A 10 -27.84 -12.00 27.36
N GLY A 11 -27.59 -10.90 28.08
CA GLY A 11 -26.86 -9.75 27.55
C GLY A 11 -25.38 -10.05 27.28
N GLY A 12 -24.71 -10.78 28.19
CA GLY A 12 -23.34 -11.24 28.00
C GLY A 12 -23.22 -12.25 26.84
N ALA A 13 -24.14 -13.21 26.77
CA ALA A 13 -24.18 -14.19 25.68
C ALA A 13 -24.42 -13.52 24.33
N LEU A 14 -25.30 -12.54 24.23
CA LEU A 14 -25.53 -11.79 22.98
C LEU A 14 -24.30 -10.98 22.56
N MET A 15 -23.62 -10.31 23.49
CA MET A 15 -22.40 -9.54 23.20
C MET A 15 -21.24 -10.39 22.67
N VAL A 16 -21.22 -11.69 23.02
CA VAL A 16 -20.18 -12.62 22.60
C VAL A 16 -20.61 -13.42 21.36
N TRP A 17 -21.84 -13.91 21.34
CA TRP A 17 -22.39 -14.76 20.30
C TRP A 17 -22.69 -14.01 19.00
N LEU A 18 -23.23 -12.77 19.07
CA LEU A 18 -23.57 -12.03 17.85
C LEU A 18 -22.33 -11.73 16.98
N PRO A 19 -21.21 -11.19 17.51
CA PRO A 19 -20.01 -11.01 16.70
C PRO A 19 -19.45 -12.32 16.17
N TYR A 20 -19.47 -13.39 16.97
CA TYR A 20 -19.01 -14.71 16.54
C TYR A 20 -19.85 -15.25 15.38
N HIS A 21 -21.18 -15.28 15.53
CA HIS A 21 -22.09 -15.74 14.50
C HIS A 21 -21.94 -14.93 13.22
N ARG A 22 -21.82 -13.61 13.35
CA ARG A 22 -21.55 -12.72 12.23
C ARG A 22 -20.27 -13.10 11.48
N ASN A 23 -19.18 -13.37 12.21
CA ASN A 23 -17.93 -13.79 11.57
C ASN A 23 -18.11 -15.09 10.81
N GLN A 24 -18.79 -16.08 11.38
CA GLN A 24 -19.07 -17.34 10.67
C GLN A 24 -19.86 -17.12 9.38
N VAL A 25 -20.84 -16.19 9.39
CA VAL A 25 -21.60 -15.82 8.18
C VAL A 25 -20.70 -15.14 7.14
N VAL A 26 -19.85 -14.20 7.56
CA VAL A 26 -18.88 -13.54 6.67
C VAL A 26 -17.91 -14.56 6.08
N MET A 27 -17.34 -15.43 6.90
CA MET A 27 -16.41 -16.48 6.46
C MET A 27 -17.03 -17.35 5.37
N ALA A 28 -18.27 -17.80 5.58
CA ALA A 28 -19.00 -18.58 4.58
C ALA A 28 -19.30 -17.78 3.30
N GLU A 29 -19.54 -16.47 3.40
CA GLU A 29 -19.76 -15.62 2.23
C GLU A 29 -18.47 -15.40 1.44
N ILE A 30 -17.35 -15.16 2.12
CA ILE A 30 -16.02 -15.04 1.50
C ILE A 30 -15.64 -16.34 0.79
N GLU A 31 -15.91 -17.49 1.39
CA GLU A 31 -15.67 -18.79 0.76
C GLU A 31 -16.53 -18.98 -0.51
N LYS A 32 -17.80 -18.58 -0.49
CA LYS A 32 -18.65 -18.61 -1.70
C LYS A 32 -18.15 -17.70 -2.82
N LEU A 33 -17.54 -16.57 -2.46
CA LEU A 33 -16.90 -15.65 -3.40
C LEU A 33 -15.58 -16.20 -3.96
N GLY A 34 -15.12 -17.36 -3.48
CA GLY A 34 -13.83 -17.96 -3.86
C GLY A 34 -12.64 -17.38 -3.10
N GLY A 35 -12.90 -16.51 -2.11
CA GLY A 35 -11.89 -15.90 -1.27
C GLY A 35 -11.49 -16.76 -0.09
N ARG A 36 -10.59 -16.21 0.70
CA ARG A 36 -10.10 -16.78 1.96
C ARG A 36 -10.19 -15.73 3.04
N ALA A 37 -10.44 -16.19 4.25
CA ALA A 37 -10.40 -15.33 5.41
C ALA A 37 -9.70 -16.06 6.55
N VAL A 38 -9.07 -15.30 7.43
CA VAL A 38 -8.42 -15.79 8.64
C VAL A 38 -9.00 -15.03 9.82
N THR A 39 -9.12 -15.75 10.93
CA THR A 39 -9.58 -15.19 12.19
C THR A 39 -8.48 -15.29 13.24
N GLU A 40 -8.53 -14.39 14.20
CA GLU A 40 -7.70 -14.40 15.40
C GLU A 40 -8.55 -14.26 16.64
N ILE A 41 -8.07 -14.79 17.77
CA ILE A 41 -8.76 -14.66 19.05
C ILE A 41 -8.52 -13.26 19.61
N VAL A 42 -9.58 -12.45 19.64
CA VAL A 42 -9.56 -11.14 20.32
C VAL A 42 -9.95 -11.36 21.78
N ARG A 43 -8.95 -11.71 22.60
CA ARG A 43 -9.14 -12.01 24.03
C ARG A 43 -9.69 -10.78 24.78
N PRO A 44 -10.91 -10.87 25.36
CA PRO A 44 -11.41 -9.81 26.22
C PRO A 44 -10.55 -9.66 27.47
N ALA A 45 -10.33 -8.42 27.92
CA ALA A 45 -9.49 -8.11 29.09
C ALA A 45 -9.94 -8.77 30.41
N TRP A 46 -11.19 -9.24 30.50
CA TRP A 46 -11.71 -9.94 31.68
C TRP A 46 -11.43 -11.44 31.69
N ILE A 47 -10.91 -12.01 30.59
CA ILE A 47 -10.52 -13.42 30.51
C ILE A 47 -9.05 -13.53 30.95
N PRO A 48 -8.75 -14.29 32.02
CA PRO A 48 -7.37 -14.48 32.48
C PRO A 48 -6.50 -15.19 31.45
N ASP A 49 -5.22 -14.81 31.35
CA ASP A 49 -4.24 -15.45 30.46
C ASP A 49 -4.05 -16.95 30.72
N ALA A 50 -4.42 -17.42 31.92
CA ALA A 50 -4.41 -18.84 32.27
C ALA A 50 -5.44 -19.69 31.50
N ILE A 51 -6.45 -19.07 30.86
CA ILE A 51 -7.40 -19.78 30.01
C ILE A 51 -6.78 -19.98 28.62
N ASP A 52 -6.64 -21.24 28.22
CA ASP A 52 -6.11 -21.62 26.91
C ASP A 52 -7.02 -21.14 25.76
N ASP A 53 -6.39 -20.67 24.68
CA ASP A 53 -7.03 -20.17 23.46
C ASP A 53 -7.95 -21.20 22.80
N GLN A 54 -7.71 -22.51 22.98
CA GLN A 54 -8.59 -23.56 22.44
C GLN A 54 -10.04 -23.47 22.94
N TYR A 55 -10.29 -22.77 24.06
CA TYR A 55 -11.62 -22.56 24.62
C TYR A 55 -12.24 -21.19 24.23
N LEU A 56 -11.52 -20.40 23.43
CA LEU A 56 -11.86 -19.01 23.13
C LEU A 56 -12.30 -18.78 21.67
N ALA A 57 -12.66 -19.84 20.95
CA ALA A 57 -13.14 -19.76 19.55
C ALA A 57 -14.29 -18.75 19.37
N VAL A 58 -15.15 -18.55 20.39
CA VAL A 58 -16.24 -17.55 20.34
C VAL A 58 -15.73 -16.08 20.28
N PHE A 59 -14.46 -15.86 20.56
CA PHE A 59 -13.78 -14.58 20.46
C PHE A 59 -12.96 -14.42 19.18
N GLU A 60 -13.00 -15.40 18.27
CA GLU A 60 -12.43 -15.27 16.94
C GLU A 60 -13.05 -14.10 16.19
N ARG A 61 -12.21 -13.24 15.63
CA ARG A 61 -12.57 -12.11 14.78
C ARG A 61 -11.84 -12.20 13.46
N VAL A 62 -12.54 -11.93 12.36
CA VAL A 62 -11.92 -11.86 11.03
C VAL A 62 -10.95 -10.69 11.03
N CYS A 63 -9.67 -10.98 10.81
CA CYS A 63 -8.58 -9.99 10.77
C CYS A 63 -7.90 -9.92 9.40
N TRP A 64 -8.06 -10.93 8.56
CA TRP A 64 -7.46 -10.98 7.22
C TRP A 64 -8.46 -11.55 6.22
N ILE A 65 -8.62 -10.88 5.09
CA ILE A 65 -9.47 -11.31 3.97
C ILE A 65 -8.70 -11.15 2.66
N ASP A 66 -8.73 -12.21 1.86
CA ASP A 66 -8.17 -12.25 0.52
C ASP A 66 -9.24 -12.68 -0.49
N LEU A 67 -9.53 -11.75 -1.38
CA LEU A 67 -10.46 -11.90 -2.50
C LEU A 67 -9.72 -11.68 -3.83
N PHE A 68 -8.39 -11.83 -3.84
CA PHE A 68 -7.56 -11.73 -5.04
C PHE A 68 -8.11 -12.61 -6.17
N ASP A 69 -8.21 -12.03 -7.37
CA ASP A 69 -8.63 -12.74 -8.60
C ASP A 69 -9.97 -13.48 -8.43
N THR A 70 -10.89 -12.88 -7.67
CA THR A 70 -12.28 -13.34 -7.52
C THR A 70 -13.24 -12.48 -8.33
N GLN A 71 -14.47 -12.97 -8.50
CA GLN A 71 -15.54 -12.24 -9.20
C GLN A 71 -16.34 -11.31 -8.26
N VAL A 72 -15.78 -10.91 -7.12
CA VAL A 72 -16.45 -10.04 -6.17
C VAL A 72 -16.71 -8.66 -6.79
N THR A 73 -17.91 -8.14 -6.53
CA THR A 73 -18.37 -6.80 -6.93
C THR A 73 -18.64 -5.95 -5.68
N ASP A 74 -19.03 -4.70 -5.86
CA ASP A 74 -19.38 -3.78 -4.76
C ASP A 74 -20.38 -4.38 -3.77
N ALA A 75 -21.39 -5.10 -4.28
CA ALA A 75 -22.41 -5.75 -3.44
C ALA A 75 -21.81 -6.83 -2.53
N GLY A 76 -20.78 -7.53 -2.99
CA GLY A 76 -20.08 -8.55 -2.20
C GLY A 76 -19.34 -7.97 -0.99
N LEU A 77 -18.97 -6.68 -1.04
CA LEU A 77 -18.30 -6.00 0.08
C LEU A 77 -19.26 -5.57 1.20
N GLU A 78 -20.58 -5.63 0.99
CA GLU A 78 -21.55 -5.24 2.03
C GLU A 78 -21.40 -6.09 3.30
N CYS A 79 -21.07 -7.39 3.14
CA CYS A 79 -20.87 -8.31 4.26
C CYS A 79 -19.68 -7.91 5.16
N LEU A 80 -18.74 -7.10 4.64
CA LEU A 80 -17.55 -6.63 5.37
C LEU A 80 -17.84 -5.44 6.29
N ARG A 81 -18.98 -4.76 6.12
CA ARG A 81 -19.32 -3.54 6.85
C ARG A 81 -19.11 -3.74 8.35
N GLY A 82 -18.30 -2.95 9.02
CA GLY A 82 -18.15 -3.04 10.49
C GLY A 82 -17.41 -4.27 11.02
N LEU A 83 -16.61 -4.95 10.19
CA LEU A 83 -15.55 -5.86 10.65
C LEU A 83 -14.37 -5.04 11.19
N THR A 84 -14.57 -4.36 12.32
CA THR A 84 -13.61 -3.39 12.83
C THR A 84 -12.28 -3.98 13.31
N ASN A 85 -12.11 -5.30 13.31
CA ASN A 85 -10.83 -5.96 13.59
C ASN A 85 -10.09 -6.37 12.31
N LEU A 86 -10.63 -6.04 11.12
CA LEU A 86 -9.96 -6.35 9.86
C LEU A 86 -8.70 -5.48 9.72
N GLU A 87 -7.56 -6.15 9.60
CA GLU A 87 -6.23 -5.55 9.44
C GLU A 87 -5.75 -5.66 7.99
N THR A 88 -6.06 -6.76 7.30
CA THR A 88 -5.67 -6.97 5.90
C THR A 88 -6.89 -7.23 5.01
N LEU A 89 -6.97 -6.51 3.90
CA LEU A 89 -7.97 -6.72 2.87
C LEU A 89 -7.33 -6.66 1.48
N LEU A 90 -7.35 -7.79 0.76
CA LEU A 90 -6.81 -7.89 -0.59
C LEU A 90 -7.96 -8.03 -1.60
N LEU A 91 -8.14 -7.02 -2.46
CA LEU A 91 -9.19 -6.96 -3.47
C LEU A 91 -8.62 -6.91 -4.90
N ASN A 92 -7.36 -7.31 -5.09
CA ASN A 92 -6.71 -7.16 -6.39
C ASN A 92 -7.43 -7.96 -7.47
N SER A 93 -7.48 -7.42 -8.69
CA SER A 93 -8.09 -8.07 -9.86
C SER A 93 -9.55 -8.50 -9.61
N THR A 94 -10.33 -7.61 -9.00
CA THR A 94 -11.76 -7.80 -8.73
C THR A 94 -12.60 -6.76 -9.47
N GLN A 95 -13.93 -6.93 -9.47
CA GLN A 95 -14.85 -5.98 -10.10
C GLN A 95 -15.31 -4.87 -9.15
N VAL A 96 -14.57 -4.61 -8.07
CA VAL A 96 -14.86 -3.56 -7.10
C VAL A 96 -14.63 -2.18 -7.73
N SER A 97 -15.54 -1.26 -7.47
CA SER A 97 -15.51 0.14 -7.89
C SER A 97 -15.59 1.08 -6.67
N ASP A 98 -15.71 2.37 -6.92
CA ASP A 98 -15.88 3.40 -5.88
C ASP A 98 -17.04 3.11 -4.94
N ALA A 99 -18.14 2.53 -5.45
CA ALA A 99 -19.33 2.23 -4.65
C ALA A 99 -19.05 1.17 -3.58
N GLY A 100 -18.21 0.18 -3.87
CA GLY A 100 -17.83 -0.87 -2.92
C GLY A 100 -17.07 -0.31 -1.72
N LEU A 101 -16.27 0.74 -1.92
CA LEU A 101 -15.46 1.35 -0.86
C LEU A 101 -16.31 2.07 0.21
N GLU A 102 -17.56 2.43 -0.09
CA GLU A 102 -18.48 3.00 0.90
C GLU A 102 -18.70 2.07 2.11
N HIS A 103 -18.67 0.75 1.87
CA HIS A 103 -18.85 -0.26 2.91
C HIS A 103 -17.64 -0.37 3.85
N LEU A 104 -16.48 0.12 3.45
CA LEU A 104 -15.19 -0.08 4.12
C LEU A 104 -14.76 1.09 5.02
N GLN A 105 -15.46 2.22 4.98
CA GLN A 105 -15.09 3.45 5.71
C GLN A 105 -14.97 3.32 7.25
N ALA A 106 -15.52 2.25 7.83
CA ALA A 106 -15.49 1.96 9.27
C ALA A 106 -14.39 0.96 9.66
N LEU A 107 -13.63 0.42 8.70
CA LEU A 107 -12.57 -0.58 8.93
C LEU A 107 -11.27 0.10 9.34
N THR A 108 -11.33 0.94 10.37
CA THR A 108 -10.23 1.85 10.75
C THR A 108 -8.97 1.15 11.26
N ASN A 109 -9.03 -0.17 11.48
CA ASN A 109 -7.88 -0.99 11.85
C ASN A 109 -7.16 -1.60 10.64
N LEU A 110 -7.60 -1.32 9.41
CA LEU A 110 -6.86 -1.73 8.22
C LEU A 110 -5.43 -1.18 8.24
N VAL A 111 -4.49 -2.10 8.06
CA VAL A 111 -3.05 -1.92 7.97
C VAL A 111 -2.61 -2.18 6.53
N ASP A 112 -3.06 -3.29 5.94
CA ASP A 112 -2.71 -3.70 4.59
C ASP A 112 -3.95 -3.68 3.70
N PHE A 113 -3.95 -2.79 2.69
CA PHE A 113 -5.08 -2.67 1.78
C PHE A 113 -4.61 -2.65 0.33
N SER A 114 -5.03 -3.65 -0.45
CA SER A 114 -4.72 -3.70 -1.87
C SER A 114 -5.97 -3.61 -2.74
N LEU A 115 -5.96 -2.63 -3.64
CA LEU A 115 -6.99 -2.34 -4.64
C LEU A 115 -6.43 -2.46 -6.07
N ALA A 116 -5.29 -3.12 -6.24
CA ALA A 116 -4.63 -3.22 -7.53
C ALA A 116 -5.55 -3.83 -8.59
N ASP A 117 -5.54 -3.30 -9.81
CA ASP A 117 -6.36 -3.81 -10.93
C ASP A 117 -7.87 -3.87 -10.58
N THR A 118 -8.38 -2.79 -9.97
CA THR A 118 -9.82 -2.59 -9.70
C THR A 118 -10.35 -1.37 -10.44
N GLN A 119 -11.67 -1.16 -10.41
CA GLN A 119 -12.31 -0.01 -11.06
C GLN A 119 -12.37 1.24 -10.16
N VAL A 120 -11.58 1.27 -9.09
CA VAL A 120 -11.52 2.40 -8.17
C VAL A 120 -10.91 3.63 -8.85
N SER A 121 -11.50 4.79 -8.57
CA SER A 121 -11.07 6.12 -9.02
C SER A 121 -10.88 7.06 -7.83
N ASP A 122 -10.60 8.33 -8.12
CA ASP A 122 -10.51 9.39 -7.11
C ASP A 122 -11.75 9.48 -6.20
N ALA A 123 -12.94 9.19 -6.75
CA ALA A 123 -14.19 9.26 -6.01
C ALA A 123 -14.24 8.23 -4.88
N GLY A 124 -13.69 7.02 -5.07
CA GLY A 124 -13.65 5.98 -4.06
C GLY A 124 -12.65 6.27 -2.93
N LEU A 125 -11.54 6.94 -3.23
CA LEU A 125 -10.51 7.28 -2.23
C LEU A 125 -11.02 8.20 -1.11
N ILE A 126 -12.17 8.87 -1.28
CA ILE A 126 -12.79 9.65 -0.21
C ILE A 126 -13.11 8.80 1.03
N HIS A 127 -13.41 7.51 0.83
CA HIS A 127 -13.77 6.58 1.89
C HIS A 127 -12.56 6.11 2.71
N LEU A 128 -11.34 6.30 2.20
CA LEU A 128 -10.09 5.90 2.86
C LEU A 128 -9.59 6.94 3.88
N ARG A 129 -10.19 8.14 3.93
CA ARG A 129 -9.76 9.26 4.80
C ARG A 129 -9.72 8.94 6.29
N LYS A 130 -10.47 7.94 6.74
CA LYS A 130 -10.54 7.50 8.16
C LYS A 130 -9.63 6.31 8.46
N LEU A 131 -9.05 5.68 7.44
CA LEU A 131 -8.16 4.52 7.56
C LEU A 131 -6.75 4.99 7.91
N ASN A 132 -6.59 5.56 9.10
CA ASN A 132 -5.34 6.20 9.53
C ASN A 132 -4.28 5.18 9.99
N ASN A 133 -4.58 3.88 9.94
CA ASN A 133 -3.68 2.81 10.34
C ASN A 133 -2.98 2.12 9.17
N LEU A 134 -3.28 2.53 7.93
CA LEU A 134 -2.65 1.95 6.74
C LEU A 134 -1.13 2.09 6.79
N ASP A 135 -0.47 0.95 6.67
CA ASP A 135 0.98 0.78 6.49
C ASP A 135 1.30 0.48 5.01
N TYR A 136 0.48 -0.38 4.39
CA TYR A 136 0.55 -0.73 2.98
C TYR A 136 -0.73 -0.33 2.24
N LEU A 137 -0.57 0.41 1.13
CA LEU A 137 -1.65 0.71 0.19
C LEU A 137 -1.16 0.51 -1.24
N SER A 138 -1.82 -0.39 -1.98
CA SER A 138 -1.64 -0.50 -3.42
C SER A 138 -2.87 -0.05 -4.18
N LEU A 139 -2.63 0.85 -5.14
CA LEU A 139 -3.57 1.40 -6.11
C LEU A 139 -3.10 1.12 -7.54
N ASP A 140 -2.21 0.14 -7.72
CA ASP A 140 -1.67 -0.25 -9.02
C ASP A 140 -2.80 -0.47 -10.04
N SER A 141 -2.63 0.05 -11.26
CA SER A 141 -3.55 -0.21 -12.37
C SER A 141 -5.01 0.22 -12.08
N THR A 142 -5.20 1.20 -11.19
CA THR A 142 -6.52 1.82 -10.92
C THR A 142 -6.74 3.09 -11.75
N GLN A 143 -7.94 3.67 -11.68
CA GLN A 143 -8.29 4.93 -12.34
C GLN A 143 -7.96 6.17 -11.48
N VAL A 144 -7.09 6.01 -10.48
CA VAL A 144 -6.68 7.10 -9.59
C VAL A 144 -5.80 8.11 -10.33
N THR A 145 -6.04 9.40 -10.06
CA THR A 145 -5.30 10.55 -10.57
C THR A 145 -4.76 11.41 -9.41
N ASP A 146 -4.19 12.57 -9.75
CA ASP A 146 -3.71 13.55 -8.78
C ASP A 146 -4.76 13.97 -7.74
N ALA A 147 -6.03 14.02 -8.14
CA ALA A 147 -7.11 14.48 -7.26
C ALA A 147 -7.37 13.48 -6.11
N GLY A 148 -7.27 12.18 -6.39
CA GLY A 148 -7.47 11.12 -5.40
C GLY A 148 -6.39 11.11 -4.31
N LEU A 149 -5.14 11.42 -4.66
CA LEU A 149 -4.03 11.48 -3.69
C LEU A 149 -4.23 12.55 -2.62
N GLU A 150 -5.11 13.55 -2.83
CA GLU A 150 -5.49 14.49 -1.78
C GLU A 150 -6.05 13.79 -0.53
N HIS A 151 -6.72 12.67 -0.72
CA HIS A 151 -7.37 11.93 0.36
C HIS A 151 -6.37 11.08 1.16
N LEU A 152 -5.12 10.99 0.70
CA LEU A 152 -4.01 10.27 1.34
C LEU A 152 -3.09 11.14 2.21
N ARG A 153 -3.33 12.46 2.28
CA ARG A 153 -2.47 13.42 3.03
C ARG A 153 -2.38 13.17 4.55
N ARG A 154 -3.27 12.36 5.14
CA ARG A 154 -3.35 12.13 6.59
C ARG A 154 -2.87 10.74 7.00
N GLN A 155 -2.52 9.89 6.04
CA GLN A 155 -2.08 8.51 6.21
C GLN A 155 -0.60 8.50 6.61
N THR A 156 -0.31 9.19 7.71
CA THR A 156 1.05 9.44 8.23
C THR A 156 1.76 8.21 8.80
N LYS A 157 1.11 7.04 8.74
CA LYS A 157 1.71 5.74 9.06
C LYS A 157 2.13 4.95 7.83
N LEU A 158 1.73 5.38 6.63
CA LEU A 158 1.96 4.64 5.39
C LEU A 158 3.46 4.49 5.14
N THR A 159 3.93 3.25 4.98
CA THR A 159 5.32 2.93 4.67
C THR A 159 5.48 2.41 3.25
N VAL A 160 4.44 1.82 2.66
CA VAL A 160 4.42 1.35 1.28
C VAL A 160 3.25 1.99 0.54
N LEU A 161 3.56 2.69 -0.55
CA LEU A 161 2.57 3.22 -1.48
C LEU A 161 2.92 2.79 -2.90
N ASP A 162 1.98 2.08 -3.50
CA ASP A 162 2.06 1.61 -4.88
C ASP A 162 1.03 2.34 -5.75
N LEU A 163 1.55 3.07 -6.73
CA LEU A 163 0.81 3.87 -7.71
C LEU A 163 1.21 3.49 -9.14
N ASP A 164 1.79 2.30 -9.33
CA ASP A 164 2.17 1.81 -10.64
C ASP A 164 0.96 1.84 -11.59
N ASP A 165 1.21 2.15 -12.86
CA ASP A 165 0.19 2.10 -13.91
C ASP A 165 -1.06 2.99 -13.65
N THR A 166 -0.93 4.01 -12.80
CA THR A 166 -1.97 5.05 -12.58
C THR A 166 -1.75 6.31 -13.42
N GLN A 167 -2.72 7.23 -13.41
CA GLN A 167 -2.64 8.52 -14.12
C GLN A 167 -2.04 9.64 -13.27
N VAL A 168 -1.33 9.30 -12.18
CA VAL A 168 -0.68 10.27 -11.30
C VAL A 168 0.44 11.02 -12.05
N SER A 169 0.53 12.33 -11.81
CA SER A 169 1.52 13.25 -12.34
C SER A 169 2.27 13.99 -11.21
N ASP A 170 3.11 14.95 -11.58
CA ASP A 170 3.81 15.85 -10.65
C ASP A 170 2.85 16.51 -9.65
N ALA A 171 1.65 16.89 -10.10
CA ALA A 171 0.67 17.57 -9.26
C ALA A 171 0.11 16.66 -8.17
N GLY A 172 0.09 15.35 -8.36
CA GLY A 172 -0.31 14.35 -7.37
C GLY A 172 0.75 14.17 -6.28
N LEU A 173 2.04 14.14 -6.65
CA LEU A 173 3.13 13.91 -5.70
C LEU A 173 3.23 14.98 -4.60
N LYS A 174 2.74 16.21 -4.84
CA LYS A 174 2.67 17.25 -3.80
C LYS A 174 1.86 16.81 -2.56
N HIS A 175 0.93 15.86 -2.74
CA HIS A 175 0.09 15.33 -1.66
C HIS A 175 0.79 14.31 -0.78
N LEU A 176 1.92 13.74 -1.26
CA LEU A 176 2.77 12.84 -0.47
C LEU A 176 3.71 13.61 0.46
N ARG A 177 3.81 14.94 0.29
CA ARG A 177 4.61 15.79 1.18
C ARG A 177 4.13 15.63 2.62
N GLY A 178 5.05 15.24 3.50
CA GLY A 178 4.76 15.01 4.92
C GLY A 178 4.46 13.56 5.30
N LEU A 179 4.30 12.64 4.33
CA LEU A 179 4.23 11.20 4.57
C LEU A 179 5.63 10.62 4.79
N THR A 180 6.33 11.18 5.78
CA THR A 180 7.76 10.92 6.06
C THR A 180 8.05 9.50 6.54
N THR A 181 7.03 8.69 6.80
CA THR A 181 7.13 7.26 7.10
C THR A 181 7.32 6.40 5.85
N LEU A 182 7.07 6.94 4.64
CA LEU A 182 7.22 6.20 3.39
C LEU A 182 8.65 5.65 3.25
N ARG A 183 8.71 4.35 2.97
CA ARG A 183 9.92 3.55 2.71
C ARG A 183 9.94 3.08 1.26
N VAL A 184 8.78 2.69 0.74
CA VAL A 184 8.63 2.13 -0.60
C VAL A 184 7.61 2.97 -1.36
N VAL A 185 8.03 3.48 -2.52
CA VAL A 185 7.16 4.23 -3.43
C VAL A 185 7.34 3.68 -4.85
N TRP A 186 6.27 3.16 -5.43
CA TRP A 186 6.26 2.67 -6.82
C TRP A 186 5.45 3.63 -7.69
N LEU A 187 6.09 4.11 -8.77
CA LEU A 187 5.56 5.11 -9.72
C LEU A 187 5.80 4.69 -11.18
N ARG A 188 5.97 3.40 -11.43
CA ARG A 188 6.16 2.86 -12.78
C ARG A 188 4.98 3.24 -13.67
N ASN A 189 5.27 3.57 -14.93
CA ASN A 189 4.25 3.90 -15.93
C ASN A 189 3.34 5.09 -15.55
N THR A 190 3.76 5.96 -14.63
CA THR A 190 3.04 7.20 -14.29
C THR A 190 3.45 8.39 -15.16
N GLN A 191 2.76 9.52 -15.03
CA GLN A 191 3.06 10.76 -15.75
C GLN A 191 4.06 11.67 -15.00
N VAL A 192 4.78 11.13 -14.02
CA VAL A 192 5.76 11.87 -13.22
C VAL A 192 6.94 12.32 -14.08
N SER A 193 7.35 13.57 -13.92
CA SER A 193 8.49 14.23 -14.54
C SER A 193 9.48 14.73 -13.50
N ASN A 194 10.55 15.40 -13.95
CA ASN A 194 11.55 15.99 -13.06
C ASN A 194 10.95 16.88 -11.97
N ALA A 195 9.89 17.62 -12.29
CA ALA A 195 9.25 18.54 -11.34
C ALA A 195 8.58 17.80 -10.18
N GLY A 196 8.02 16.61 -10.42
CA GLY A 196 7.37 15.82 -9.38
C GLY A 196 8.34 15.34 -8.29
N LEU A 197 9.60 15.05 -8.65
CA LEU A 197 10.60 14.59 -7.69
C LEU A 197 10.96 15.65 -6.64
N GLU A 198 10.73 16.94 -6.90
CA GLU A 198 10.90 18.00 -5.90
C GLU A 198 10.04 17.72 -4.65
N HIS A 199 8.88 17.08 -4.82
CA HIS A 199 7.96 16.77 -3.72
C HIS A 199 8.40 15.57 -2.87
N LEU A 200 9.33 14.75 -3.37
CA LEU A 200 9.82 13.56 -2.65
C LEU A 200 11.09 13.83 -1.81
N ARG A 201 11.74 15.00 -1.95
CA ARG A 201 13.01 15.33 -1.28
C ARG A 201 12.98 15.23 0.25
N GLU A 202 11.81 15.38 0.87
CA GLU A 202 11.62 15.32 2.32
C GLU A 202 11.34 13.88 2.82
N LEU A 203 11.13 12.92 1.91
CA LEU A 203 10.84 11.52 2.23
C LEU A 203 12.14 10.74 2.48
N ILE A 204 12.94 11.22 3.42
CA ILE A 204 14.31 10.72 3.69
C ILE A 204 14.38 9.25 4.12
N ASN A 205 13.25 8.63 4.48
CA ASN A 205 13.16 7.23 4.86
C ASN A 205 12.88 6.29 3.67
N VAL A 206 12.67 6.83 2.46
CA VAL A 206 12.49 6.03 1.25
C VAL A 206 13.76 5.24 0.98
N ASN A 207 13.61 3.92 0.99
CA ASN A 207 14.66 2.96 0.68
C ASN A 207 14.43 2.24 -0.66
N ARG A 208 13.20 2.23 -1.19
CA ARG A 208 12.89 1.67 -2.51
C ARG A 208 12.04 2.64 -3.31
N LEU A 209 12.53 3.01 -4.48
CA LEU A 209 11.86 3.94 -5.40
C LEU A 209 11.88 3.37 -6.82
N SER A 210 10.70 3.21 -7.41
CA SER A 210 10.56 2.87 -8.84
C SER A 210 10.09 4.08 -9.62
N LEU A 211 10.86 4.49 -10.63
CA LEU A 211 10.54 5.53 -11.60
C LEU A 211 10.56 4.97 -13.03
N THR A 212 10.34 3.66 -13.17
CA THR A 212 10.38 2.96 -14.46
C THR A 212 9.39 3.59 -15.43
N ASN A 213 9.81 3.83 -16.68
CA ASN A 213 8.96 4.35 -17.75
C ASN A 213 8.20 5.65 -17.36
N THR A 214 8.91 6.56 -16.70
CA THR A 214 8.44 7.91 -16.37
C THR A 214 9.20 8.96 -17.21
N GLN A 215 8.86 10.24 -17.06
CA GLN A 215 9.45 11.34 -17.83
C GLN A 215 10.72 11.92 -17.16
N ILE A 216 11.40 11.13 -16.34
CA ILE A 216 12.61 11.52 -15.62
C ILE A 216 13.82 11.63 -16.57
N SER A 217 14.63 12.66 -16.35
CA SER A 217 15.94 12.85 -16.97
C SER A 217 16.97 13.26 -15.90
N ASP A 218 18.19 13.60 -16.35
CA ASP A 218 19.30 13.99 -15.48
C ASP A 218 18.92 15.06 -14.45
N VAL A 219 18.10 16.03 -14.86
CA VAL A 219 17.64 17.14 -14.00
C VAL A 219 16.85 16.62 -12.79
N GLY A 220 16.00 15.61 -12.97
CA GLY A 220 15.17 15.08 -11.89
C GLY A 220 16.00 14.40 -10.80
N LEU A 221 17.12 13.77 -11.16
CA LEU A 221 17.96 13.04 -10.20
C LEU A 221 18.63 13.97 -9.17
N GLU A 222 18.72 15.27 -9.44
CA GLU A 222 19.18 16.25 -8.44
C GLU A 222 18.33 16.21 -7.17
N HIS A 223 17.02 15.97 -7.30
CA HIS A 223 16.10 15.94 -6.15
C HIS A 223 16.27 14.69 -5.28
N LEU A 224 16.97 13.65 -5.76
CA LEU A 224 17.18 12.41 -5.03
C LEU A 224 18.45 12.41 -4.16
N LYS A 225 19.34 13.41 -4.30
CA LYS A 225 20.63 13.49 -3.57
C LYS A 225 20.49 13.34 -2.04
N GLY A 226 19.36 13.78 -1.48
CA GLY A 226 19.09 13.73 -0.04
C GLY A 226 18.53 12.40 0.46
N LEU A 227 18.10 11.50 -0.42
CA LEU A 227 17.50 10.21 -0.07
C LEU A 227 18.58 9.17 0.24
N THR A 228 19.43 9.48 1.22
CA THR A 228 20.62 8.68 1.55
C THR A 228 20.32 7.27 2.09
N ASN A 229 19.07 6.98 2.45
CA ASN A 229 18.60 5.64 2.82
C ASN A 229 18.17 4.79 1.62
N LEU A 230 18.28 5.31 0.39
CA LEU A 230 17.89 4.58 -0.83
C LEU A 230 18.76 3.34 -1.01
N GLU A 231 18.13 2.16 -1.00
CA GLU A 231 18.74 0.85 -1.20
C GLU A 231 18.45 0.32 -2.62
N SER A 232 17.29 0.64 -3.19
CA SER A 232 16.88 0.20 -4.52
C SER A 232 16.27 1.34 -5.31
N LEU A 233 16.81 1.60 -6.51
CA LEU A 233 16.30 2.62 -7.43
C LEU A 233 16.12 2.01 -8.81
N SER A 234 14.91 2.09 -9.36
CA SER A 234 14.68 1.74 -10.78
C SER A 234 14.44 2.98 -11.61
N LEU A 235 15.25 3.14 -12.67
CA LEU A 235 15.20 4.21 -13.66
C LEU A 235 15.06 3.65 -15.08
N ASP A 236 14.59 2.41 -15.20
CA ASP A 236 14.41 1.75 -16.49
C ASP A 236 13.51 2.58 -17.42
N SER A 237 13.85 2.62 -18.71
CA SER A 237 13.09 3.34 -19.73
C SER A 237 12.88 4.84 -19.43
N THR A 238 13.82 5.47 -18.72
CA THR A 238 13.87 6.92 -18.52
C THR A 238 14.90 7.58 -19.45
N ARG A 239 14.98 8.92 -19.45
CA ARG A 239 15.91 9.69 -20.29
C ARG A 239 17.24 10.01 -19.59
N VAL A 240 17.55 9.30 -18.50
CA VAL A 240 18.79 9.49 -17.73
C VAL A 240 20.01 9.13 -18.57
N SER A 241 21.07 9.93 -18.44
CA SER A 241 22.38 9.77 -19.07
C SER A 241 23.50 9.75 -18.02
N ASP A 242 24.75 9.69 -18.48
CA ASP A 242 25.94 9.76 -17.62
C ASP A 242 25.96 11.01 -16.72
N VAL A 243 25.34 12.11 -17.17
CA VAL A 243 25.26 13.38 -16.41
C VAL A 243 24.39 13.18 -15.16
N GLY A 244 23.24 12.53 -15.28
CA GLY A 244 22.33 12.28 -14.17
C GLY A 244 22.94 11.39 -13.08
N LEU A 245 23.79 10.43 -13.47
CA LEU A 245 24.47 9.54 -12.53
C LEU A 245 25.40 10.29 -11.56
N GLU A 246 25.84 11.50 -11.90
CA GLU A 246 26.63 12.33 -10.97
C GLU A 246 25.85 12.67 -9.69
N HIS A 247 24.52 12.71 -9.76
CA HIS A 247 23.68 12.99 -8.60
C HIS A 247 23.46 11.79 -7.67
N LEU A 248 23.79 10.57 -8.13
CA LEU A 248 23.60 9.35 -7.36
C LEU A 248 24.83 8.93 -6.56
N GLN A 249 26.01 9.53 -6.81
CA GLN A 249 27.28 9.14 -6.17
C GLN A 249 27.28 9.25 -4.64
N GLY A 250 26.42 10.08 -4.06
CA GLY A 250 26.26 10.23 -2.60
C GLY A 250 25.35 9.18 -1.95
N LEU A 251 24.64 8.37 -2.74
CA LEU A 251 23.69 7.36 -2.25
C LEU A 251 24.44 6.08 -1.85
N THR A 252 25.28 6.19 -0.83
CA THR A 252 26.21 5.11 -0.41
C THR A 252 25.52 3.84 0.11
N ASN A 253 24.23 3.90 0.44
CA ASN A 253 23.42 2.73 0.80
C ASN A 253 22.77 2.05 -0.42
N LEU A 254 22.94 2.57 -1.63
CA LEU A 254 22.30 2.03 -2.83
C LEU A 254 22.90 0.67 -3.17
N GLN A 255 22.07 -0.37 -3.05
CA GLN A 255 22.44 -1.75 -3.30
C GLN A 255 22.07 -2.19 -4.71
N ARG A 256 20.93 -1.71 -5.24
CA ARG A 256 20.43 -2.08 -6.57
C ARG A 256 20.03 -0.86 -7.38
N LEU A 257 20.52 -0.79 -8.61
CA LEU A 257 20.22 0.27 -9.56
C LEU A 257 19.88 -0.33 -10.93
N PHE A 258 18.65 -0.10 -11.39
CA PHE A 258 18.18 -0.57 -12.70
C PHE A 258 18.17 0.60 -13.70
N LEU A 259 18.85 0.41 -14.84
CA LEU A 259 19.08 1.43 -15.87
C LEU A 259 18.86 0.89 -17.29
N PHE A 260 18.05 -0.16 -17.46
CA PHE A 260 17.71 -0.69 -18.78
C PHE A 260 17.02 0.38 -19.64
N LYS A 261 17.35 0.41 -20.94
CA LYS A 261 16.76 1.36 -21.90
C LYS A 261 16.91 2.84 -21.48
N THR A 262 18.06 3.20 -20.89
CA THR A 262 18.46 4.59 -20.62
C THR A 262 19.51 5.06 -21.62
N ASN A 263 19.95 6.33 -21.51
CA ASN A 263 21.04 6.90 -22.30
C ASN A 263 22.41 6.80 -21.59
N VAL A 264 22.49 5.99 -20.53
CA VAL A 264 23.73 5.78 -19.76
C VAL A 264 24.71 4.95 -20.58
N THR A 265 25.97 5.36 -20.63
CA THR A 265 27.06 4.68 -21.35
C THR A 265 27.92 3.84 -20.41
N ASN A 266 28.78 3.00 -20.99
CA ASN A 266 29.78 2.24 -20.24
C ASN A 266 30.73 3.16 -19.43
N ALA A 267 30.98 4.39 -19.90
CA ALA A 267 31.81 5.34 -19.17
C ALA A 267 31.11 5.84 -17.89
N GLY A 268 29.81 6.15 -17.98
CA GLY A 268 28.98 6.51 -16.84
C GLY A 268 28.91 5.41 -15.80
N ILE A 269 28.63 4.16 -16.21
CA ILE A 269 28.60 3.00 -15.31
C ILE A 269 29.94 2.82 -14.59
N LYS A 270 31.07 2.84 -15.32
CA LYS A 270 32.41 2.73 -14.71
C LYS A 270 32.70 3.85 -13.72
N LYS A 271 32.23 5.08 -13.99
CA LYS A 271 32.38 6.21 -13.08
C LYS A 271 31.53 6.01 -11.82
N LEU A 272 30.28 5.59 -11.98
CA LEU A 272 29.37 5.36 -10.86
C LEU A 272 29.82 4.17 -9.99
N GLN A 273 30.23 3.05 -10.59
CA GLN A 273 30.74 1.89 -9.85
C GLN A 273 31.98 2.21 -9.02
N LYS A 274 32.81 3.17 -9.45
CA LYS A 274 33.95 3.63 -8.63
C LYS A 274 33.49 4.39 -7.39
N ALA A 275 32.36 5.10 -7.46
CA ALA A 275 31.79 5.83 -6.33
C ALA A 275 30.96 4.91 -5.42
N LEU A 276 30.27 3.93 -6.00
CA LEU A 276 29.39 2.96 -5.35
C LEU A 276 29.86 1.52 -5.64
N PRO A 277 30.98 1.07 -5.04
CA PRO A 277 31.62 -0.20 -5.39
C PRO A 277 30.74 -1.43 -5.14
N ASP A 278 29.88 -1.37 -4.12
CA ASP A 278 29.01 -2.48 -3.70
C ASP A 278 27.61 -2.43 -4.34
N CYS A 279 27.31 -1.42 -5.16
CA CYS A 279 26.03 -1.30 -5.84
C CYS A 279 25.97 -2.28 -7.03
N GLU A 280 24.96 -3.13 -7.06
CA GLU A 280 24.61 -3.97 -8.21
C GLU A 280 23.87 -3.11 -9.24
N ILE A 281 24.51 -2.87 -10.39
CA ILE A 281 23.96 -2.05 -11.46
C ILE A 281 23.50 -2.96 -12.61
N GLU A 282 22.19 -3.06 -12.79
CA GLU A 282 21.55 -3.75 -13.89
C GLU A 282 21.33 -2.77 -15.06
N TRP A 283 22.05 -2.98 -16.16
CA TRP A 283 22.10 -2.03 -17.26
C TRP A 283 22.42 -2.71 -18.59
N THR A 284 21.87 -2.15 -19.67
CA THR A 284 22.24 -2.48 -21.05
C THR A 284 22.67 -1.22 -21.79
N PRO A 285 23.79 -1.23 -22.55
CA PRO A 285 24.18 -0.11 -23.38
C PRO A 285 23.07 0.35 -24.33
N PRO A 286 22.97 1.66 -24.64
CA PRO A 286 22.09 2.16 -25.68
C PRO A 286 22.45 1.50 -27.01
N SER A 287 21.44 1.15 -27.82
CA SER A 287 21.68 0.69 -29.19
C SER A 287 22.32 1.81 -30.02
N GLU A 288 23.37 1.48 -30.77
CA GLU A 288 24.05 2.39 -31.72
C GLU A 288 23.11 2.91 -32.82
#